data_AF-A0A7W7YM58-F1
#
_entry.id   AF-A0A7W7YM58-F1
#
_cell.length_a   1.000
_cell.length_b   1.000
_cell.length_c   1.000
_cell.angle_alpha   90.00
_cell.angle_beta   90.00
_cell.angle_gamma   90.00
#
_symmetry.space_group_name_H-M   'P 1'
#
loop_
_entity.id
_entity.type
_entity.pdbx_description
1 polymer ?
#
loop_
_entity_poly.entity_id
_entity_poly.type
_entity_poly.pdbx_seq_one_letter_code
_entity_poly.pdbx_strand_id
1 'polypeptide(L)'
;MNASLTRLFLILLVALVPVFGGETFTPQPGSPERKAIVDALRIPVKAELKKEVIFKINRLKIQGGWAFLAGVPLKPDGSEMDYRDTIHAEAIREGAFDGGIFALLQKRNGQWKTVRYIIGATDIPYVDWPQEFGAPEAIFEP
;
A
#
# COMPACT_ATOMS: atom_id res chain seq x y z
N MET A 1 64.20 13.32 26.92
CA MET A 1 62.87 13.68 27.46
C MET A 1 61.99 13.97 26.27
N ASN A 2 61.11 13.03 25.96
CA ASN A 2 60.36 12.97 24.70
C ASN A 2 58.94 13.45 24.99
N ALA A 3 58.43 14.42 24.23
CA ALA A 3 56.99 14.70 24.19
C ALA A 3 56.55 14.61 22.73
N SER A 4 55.90 13.50 22.41
CA SER A 4 55.37 13.17 21.09
C SER A 4 54.04 13.89 20.86
N LEU A 5 53.89 14.58 19.72
CA LEU A 5 52.63 15.18 19.29
C LEU A 5 51.65 14.10 18.83
N THR A 6 50.58 13.87 19.58
CA THR A 6 49.46 13.02 19.14
C THR A 6 48.60 13.80 18.15
N ARG A 7 48.72 13.50 16.85
CA ARG A 7 47.80 13.99 15.80
C ARG A 7 46.53 13.13 15.82
N LEU A 8 45.40 13.74 16.15
CA LEU A 8 44.08 13.11 16.07
C LEU A 8 43.62 13.11 14.60
N PHE A 9 43.56 11.93 13.96
CA PHE A 9 42.96 11.75 12.64
C PHE A 9 41.46 11.45 12.82
N LEU A 10 40.59 12.39 12.43
CA LEU A 10 39.15 12.15 12.29
C LEU A 10 38.91 11.51 10.92
N ILE A 11 38.61 10.21 10.89
CA ILE A 11 38.14 9.51 9.70
C ILE A 11 36.63 9.73 9.60
N LEU A 12 36.20 10.57 8.66
CA LEU A 12 34.78 10.74 8.31
C LEU A 12 34.36 9.56 7.43
N LEU A 13 33.72 8.56 8.02
CA LEU A 13 33.13 7.43 7.30
C LEU A 13 31.81 7.88 6.66
N VAL A 14 31.84 8.32 5.40
CA VAL A 14 30.62 8.57 4.62
C VAL A 14 30.03 7.22 4.23
N ALA A 15 29.01 6.77 4.94
CA ALA A 15 28.23 5.60 4.53
C ALA A 15 27.44 5.96 3.25
N LEU A 16 27.79 5.32 2.14
CA LEU A 16 26.99 5.38 0.90
C LEU A 16 25.70 4.61 1.15
N VAL A 17 24.65 5.30 1.60
CA VAL A 17 23.32 4.70 1.72
C VAL A 17 22.79 4.56 0.29
N PRO A 18 22.54 3.33 -0.22
CA PRO A 18 21.89 3.19 -1.51
C PRO A 18 20.52 3.85 -1.43
N VAL A 19 20.31 4.89 -2.22
CA VAL A 19 18.99 5.48 -2.42
C VAL A 19 18.20 4.45 -3.23
N PHE A 20 17.43 3.60 -2.54
CA PHE A 20 16.48 2.69 -3.17
C PHE A 20 15.26 3.49 -3.66
N GLY A 21 15.48 4.34 -4.67
CA GLY A 21 14.44 5.03 -5.43
C GLY A 21 14.34 4.41 -6.83
N GLY A 22 13.92 3.14 -6.91
CA GLY A 22 13.68 2.50 -8.21
C GLY A 22 12.54 3.20 -8.96
N GLU A 23 12.42 3.00 -10.27
CA GLU A 23 11.26 3.50 -11.03
C GLU A 23 9.97 2.82 -10.57
N THR A 24 8.83 3.51 -10.74
CA THR A 24 7.52 2.90 -10.50
C THR A 24 7.26 1.82 -11.55
N PHE A 25 6.70 0.68 -11.14
CA PHE A 25 6.27 -0.35 -12.08
C PHE A 25 4.96 -1.04 -11.64
N THR A 26 4.33 -1.71 -12.59
CA THR A 26 3.12 -2.52 -12.36
C THR A 26 3.47 -4.00 -12.51
N PRO A 27 3.36 -4.84 -11.46
CA PRO A 27 3.58 -6.27 -11.60
C PRO A 27 2.50 -6.90 -12.49
N GLN A 28 2.94 -7.78 -13.38
CA GLN A 28 2.07 -8.43 -14.37
C GLN A 28 0.93 -9.21 -13.71
N PRO A 29 -0.25 -9.29 -14.34
CA PRO A 29 -1.30 -10.22 -13.94
C PRO A 29 -0.74 -11.65 -13.74
N GLY A 30 -1.16 -12.33 -12.67
CA GLY A 30 -0.68 -13.68 -12.35
C GLY A 30 0.71 -13.77 -11.72
N SER A 31 1.48 -12.69 -11.66
CA SER A 31 2.81 -12.72 -11.04
C SER A 31 2.77 -13.02 -9.53
N PRO A 32 3.81 -13.68 -8.97
CA PRO A 32 3.88 -13.95 -7.53
C PRO A 32 3.82 -12.69 -6.66
N GLU A 33 4.44 -11.59 -7.10
CA GLU A 33 4.43 -10.33 -6.34
C GLU A 33 3.03 -9.69 -6.30
N ARG A 34 2.34 -9.63 -7.45
CA ARG A 34 0.94 -9.18 -7.49
C ARG A 34 0.08 -10.04 -6.56
N LYS A 35 0.23 -11.37 -6.62
CA LYS A 35 -0.50 -12.28 -5.74
C LYS A 35 -0.22 -11.98 -4.26
N ALA A 36 1.04 -11.80 -3.87
CA ALA A 36 1.41 -11.53 -2.48
C ALA A 36 0.84 -10.20 -1.94
N ILE A 37 0.80 -9.15 -2.77
CA ILE A 37 0.19 -7.86 -2.42
C ILE A 37 -1.31 -8.02 -2.19
N VAL A 38 -2.00 -8.66 -3.14
CA VAL A 38 -3.45 -8.85 -3.06
C VAL A 38 -3.83 -9.78 -1.91
N ASP A 39 -3.00 -10.80 -1.64
CA ASP A 39 -3.18 -11.69 -0.50
C ASP A 39 -3.02 -10.97 0.85
N ALA A 40 -2.05 -10.06 0.96
CA ALA A 40 -1.89 -9.21 2.14
C ALA A 40 -3.09 -8.28 2.35
N LEU A 41 -3.62 -7.67 1.28
CA LEU A 41 -4.81 -6.81 1.34
C LEU A 41 -6.08 -7.59 1.71
N ARG A 42 -6.23 -8.83 1.21
CA ARG A 42 -7.42 -9.64 1.46
C ARG A 42 -7.67 -9.90 2.93
N ILE A 43 -6.62 -10.08 3.73
CA ILE A 43 -6.71 -10.45 5.15
C ILE A 43 -7.59 -9.44 5.93
N PRO A 44 -7.24 -8.14 6.00
CA PRO A 44 -8.05 -7.19 6.74
C PRO A 44 -9.40 -6.91 6.07
N VAL A 45 -9.48 -6.87 4.74
CA VAL A 45 -10.75 -6.64 4.03
C VAL A 45 -11.77 -7.73 4.33
N LYS A 46 -11.35 -9.00 4.32
CA LYS A 46 -12.21 -10.13 4.72
C LYS A 46 -12.68 -10.02 6.17
N ALA A 47 -11.82 -9.54 7.07
CA ALA A 47 -12.18 -9.35 8.47
C ALA A 47 -13.20 -8.21 8.65
N GLU A 48 -13.04 -7.09 7.95
CA GLU A 48 -13.95 -5.94 7.97
C GLU A 48 -15.32 -6.28 7.39
N LEU A 49 -15.35 -6.88 6.19
CA LEU A 49 -16.59 -7.21 5.49
C LEU A 49 -17.25 -8.48 6.01
N LYS A 50 -16.51 -9.34 6.74
CA LYS A 50 -16.93 -10.70 7.14
C LYS A 50 -17.38 -11.57 5.96
N LYS A 51 -16.74 -11.37 4.81
CA LYS A 51 -17.07 -12.00 3.52
C LYS A 51 -15.82 -12.43 2.78
N GLU A 52 -15.92 -13.50 1.98
CA GLU A 52 -14.88 -13.81 1.01
C GLU A 52 -14.84 -12.76 -0.09
N VAL A 53 -13.64 -12.44 -0.57
CA VAL A 53 -13.43 -11.32 -1.48
C VAL A 53 -12.30 -11.59 -2.48
N ILE A 54 -12.54 -11.20 -3.73
CA ILE A 54 -11.52 -11.02 -4.75
C ILE A 54 -11.50 -9.55 -5.17
N PHE A 55 -10.49 -9.14 -5.93
CA PHE A 55 -10.31 -7.75 -6.30
C PHE A 55 -10.20 -7.63 -7.82
N LYS A 56 -11.06 -6.81 -8.42
CA LYS A 56 -10.78 -6.25 -9.74
C LYS A 56 -9.84 -5.07 -9.55
N ILE A 57 -8.62 -5.19 -10.05
CA ILE A 57 -7.55 -4.21 -9.85
C ILE A 57 -7.55 -3.25 -11.03
N ASN A 58 -7.76 -1.97 -10.75
CA ASN A 58 -7.82 -0.91 -11.76
C ASN A 58 -6.45 -0.21 -11.87
N ARG A 59 -5.79 0.02 -10.73
CA ARG A 59 -4.44 0.60 -10.66
C ARG A 59 -3.61 -0.16 -9.63
N LEU A 60 -2.38 -0.47 -9.98
CA LEU A 60 -1.40 -1.05 -9.07
C LEU A 60 -0.02 -0.52 -9.47
N LYS A 61 0.61 0.28 -8.61
CA LYS A 61 1.97 0.79 -8.82
C LYS A 61 2.83 0.44 -7.62
N ILE A 62 4.08 0.05 -7.87
CA ILE A 62 5.07 -0.33 -6.86
C ILE A 62 6.31 0.54 -7.02
N GLN A 63 6.87 0.98 -5.90
CA GLN A 63 8.17 1.65 -5.85
C GLN A 63 8.81 1.48 -4.48
N GLY A 64 10.10 1.17 -4.42
CA GLY A 64 10.86 1.21 -3.15
C GLY A 64 10.28 0.33 -2.04
N GLY A 65 9.63 -0.79 -2.37
CA GLY A 65 8.97 -1.65 -1.39
C GLY A 65 7.59 -1.16 -0.91
N TRP A 66 7.04 -0.12 -1.52
CA TRP A 66 5.66 0.33 -1.35
C TRP A 66 4.80 -0.08 -2.54
N ALA A 67 3.51 -0.34 -2.29
CA ALA A 67 2.54 -0.60 -3.33
C ALA A 67 1.26 0.18 -3.05
N PHE A 68 0.76 0.88 -4.07
CA PHE A 68 -0.56 1.48 -4.06
C PHE A 68 -1.48 0.67 -4.97
N LEU A 69 -2.69 0.38 -4.49
CA LEU A 69 -3.72 -0.35 -5.21
C LEU A 69 -5.03 0.45 -5.19
N ALA A 70 -5.64 0.63 -6.36
CA ALA A 70 -7.02 1.06 -6.51
C ALA A 70 -7.81 -0.01 -7.27
N GLY A 71 -9.02 -0.32 -6.82
CA GLY A 71 -9.83 -1.37 -7.42
C GLY A 71 -11.23 -1.47 -6.86
N VAL A 72 -11.86 -2.62 -7.07
CA VAL A 72 -13.21 -2.93 -6.61
C VAL A 72 -13.19 -4.30 -5.92
N PRO A 73 -13.64 -4.40 -4.65
CA PRO A 73 -13.90 -5.68 -4.01
C PRO A 73 -15.12 -6.36 -4.65
N LEU A 74 -14.96 -7.64 -5.00
CA LEU A 74 -15.99 -8.46 -5.63
C LEU A 74 -16.17 -9.76 -4.85
N LYS A 75 -17.32 -10.40 -5.05
CA LYS A 75 -17.54 -11.78 -4.59
C LYS A 75 -16.60 -12.74 -5.34
N PRO A 76 -16.31 -13.94 -4.78
CA PRO A 76 -15.46 -14.93 -5.44
C PRO A 76 -15.93 -15.36 -6.84
N ASP A 77 -17.23 -15.25 -7.11
CA ASP A 77 -17.84 -15.51 -8.42
C ASP A 77 -17.64 -14.37 -9.45
N GLY A 78 -17.01 -13.25 -9.05
CA GLY A 78 -16.74 -12.10 -9.90
C GLY A 78 -17.86 -11.06 -9.96
N SER A 79 -18.99 -11.29 -9.28
CA SER A 79 -20.08 -10.31 -9.23
C SER A 79 -19.93 -9.31 -8.07
N GLU A 80 -20.74 -8.26 -8.11
CA GLU A 80 -20.66 -7.14 -7.17
C GLU A 80 -20.89 -7.58 -5.71
N MET A 81 -20.17 -6.90 -4.81
CA MET A 81 -20.31 -7.09 -3.38
C MET A 81 -21.53 -6.31 -2.86
N ASP A 82 -22.38 -6.96 -2.08
CA ASP A 82 -23.39 -6.25 -1.28
C ASP A 82 -22.80 -5.85 0.07
N TYR A 83 -22.87 -4.56 0.36
CA TYR A 83 -22.30 -3.93 1.55
C TYR A 83 -23.34 -3.54 2.60
N ARG A 84 -24.65 -3.70 2.31
CA ARG A 84 -25.75 -3.24 3.18
C ARG A 84 -25.88 -4.00 4.50
N ASP A 85 -25.24 -5.15 4.60
CA ASP A 85 -25.12 -6.00 5.80
C ASP A 85 -23.73 -5.92 6.44
N THR A 86 -22.89 -4.97 6.01
CA THR A 86 -21.54 -4.74 6.55
C THR A 86 -21.48 -3.47 7.39
N ILE A 87 -20.29 -3.14 7.90
CA ILE A 87 -20.04 -1.87 8.61
C ILE A 87 -20.36 -0.63 7.76
N HIS A 88 -20.43 -0.76 6.44
CA HIS A 88 -20.72 0.35 5.52
C HIS A 88 -22.21 0.63 5.31
N ALA A 89 -23.11 -0.11 5.96
CA ALA A 89 -24.55 0.01 5.75
C ALA A 89 -25.10 1.43 5.98
N GLU A 90 -24.57 2.16 6.97
CA GLU A 90 -24.99 3.55 7.24
C GLU A 90 -24.54 4.50 6.14
N ALA A 91 -23.27 4.46 5.75
CA ALA A 91 -22.74 5.29 4.67
C ALA A 91 -23.54 5.10 3.36
N ILE A 92 -23.98 3.88 3.08
CA ILE A 92 -24.85 3.58 1.94
C ILE A 92 -26.24 4.23 2.09
N ARG A 93 -26.85 4.17 3.28
CA ARG A 93 -28.14 4.83 3.55
C ARG A 93 -28.06 6.34 3.37
N GLU A 94 -26.94 6.92 3.76
CA GLU A 94 -26.68 8.36 3.65
C GLU A 94 -26.24 8.79 2.23
N GLY A 95 -26.03 7.84 1.31
CA GLY A 95 -25.54 8.12 -0.05
C GLY A 95 -24.06 8.54 -0.10
N ALA A 96 -23.29 8.24 0.95
CA ALA A 96 -21.88 8.58 1.12
C ALA A 96 -20.98 7.34 0.96
N PHE A 97 -21.25 6.49 -0.04
CA PHE A 97 -20.48 5.26 -0.26
C PHE A 97 -20.36 4.91 -1.74
N ASP A 98 -19.11 4.74 -2.21
CA ASP A 98 -18.78 4.18 -3.52
C ASP A 98 -18.11 2.80 -3.38
N GLY A 99 -18.51 1.82 -4.19
CA GLY A 99 -18.05 0.41 -4.05
C GLY A 99 -16.57 0.13 -4.31
N GLY A 100 -15.71 1.15 -4.43
CA GLY A 100 -14.28 1.03 -4.67
C GLY A 100 -13.45 0.79 -3.40
N ILE A 101 -12.18 0.44 -3.61
CA ILE A 101 -11.16 0.35 -2.56
C ILE A 101 -9.87 1.02 -3.00
N PHE A 102 -9.24 1.74 -2.08
CA PHE A 102 -7.88 2.24 -2.17
C PHE A 102 -7.04 1.60 -1.06
N ALA A 103 -5.81 1.18 -1.36
CA ALA A 103 -4.94 0.54 -0.39
C ALA A 103 -3.48 0.91 -0.58
N LEU A 104 -2.79 1.06 0.55
CA LEU A 104 -1.34 1.21 0.66
C LEU A 104 -0.76 0.00 1.37
N LEU A 105 0.26 -0.58 0.78
CA LEU A 105 0.99 -1.72 1.32
C LEU A 105 2.48 -1.43 1.35
N GLN A 106 3.17 -2.05 2.30
CA GLN A 106 4.61 -1.96 2.45
C GLN A 106 5.21 -3.36 2.62
N LYS A 107 6.32 -3.60 1.95
CA LYS A 107 7.11 -4.82 2.07
C LYS A 107 8.02 -4.69 3.29
N ARG A 108 7.78 -5.52 4.31
CA ARG A 108 8.56 -5.58 5.55
C ARG A 108 9.10 -6.98 5.73
N ASN A 109 10.41 -7.13 5.89
CA ASN A 109 11.08 -8.43 6.03
C ASN A 109 10.67 -9.44 4.93
N GLY A 110 10.61 -8.97 3.68
CA GLY A 110 10.23 -9.78 2.51
C GLY A 110 8.74 -10.04 2.36
N GLN A 111 7.88 -9.62 3.29
CA GLN A 111 6.44 -9.84 3.26
C GLN A 111 5.68 -8.54 3.05
N TRP A 112 4.69 -8.56 2.16
CA TRP A 112 3.75 -7.46 2.02
C TRP A 112 2.81 -7.40 3.22
N LYS A 113 2.61 -6.19 3.74
CA LYS A 113 1.66 -5.88 4.82
C LYS A 113 0.81 -4.70 4.40
N THR A 114 -0.48 -4.77 4.67
CA THR A 114 -1.40 -3.65 4.48
C THR A 114 -1.10 -2.58 5.52
N VAL A 115 -0.83 -1.37 5.06
CA VAL A 115 -0.58 -0.19 5.91
C VAL A 115 -1.90 0.56 6.12
N ARG A 116 -2.61 0.87 5.03
CA ARG A 116 -3.91 1.53 5.07
C ARG A 116 -4.79 1.01 3.94
N TYR A 117 -6.10 1.00 4.14
CA TYR A 117 -7.06 0.84 3.05
C TYR A 117 -8.38 1.51 3.39
N ILE A 118 -9.07 2.01 2.38
CA ILE A 118 -10.39 2.63 2.52
C ILE A 118 -11.30 2.03 1.47
N ILE A 119 -12.41 1.45 1.93
CA ILE A 119 -13.53 0.99 1.10
C ILE A 119 -14.60 2.07 1.19
N GLY A 120 -15.29 2.39 0.10
CA GLY A 120 -16.43 3.31 0.19
C GLY A 120 -16.16 4.76 -0.14
N ALA A 121 -14.90 5.15 -0.40
CA ALA A 121 -14.56 6.57 -0.54
C ALA A 121 -15.23 7.18 -1.79
N THR A 122 -15.98 8.28 -1.58
CA THR A 122 -16.62 9.08 -2.63
C THR A 122 -15.70 10.13 -3.25
N ASP A 123 -14.53 10.34 -2.65
CA ASP A 123 -13.46 11.22 -3.14
C ASP A 123 -12.12 10.48 -3.06
N ILE A 124 -11.01 11.14 -3.40
CA ILE A 124 -9.64 10.62 -3.37
C ILE A 124 -9.14 10.58 -1.91
N PRO A 125 -9.10 9.41 -1.25
CA PRO A 125 -8.85 9.37 0.19
C PRO A 125 -7.36 9.21 0.54
N TYR A 126 -6.47 9.31 -0.46
CA TYR A 126 -5.04 9.02 -0.35
C TYR A 126 -4.15 10.25 -0.57
N VAL A 127 -4.72 11.46 -0.59
CA VAL A 127 -3.97 12.71 -0.87
C VAL A 127 -2.84 12.94 0.11
N ASP A 128 -3.05 12.61 1.38
CA ASP A 128 -2.11 12.79 2.49
C ASP A 128 -1.20 11.58 2.75
N TRP A 129 -1.51 10.41 2.17
CA TRP A 129 -0.77 9.17 2.43
C TRP A 129 0.73 9.22 2.14
N PRO A 130 1.25 9.92 1.10
CA PRO A 130 2.68 10.05 0.89
C PRO A 130 3.39 10.65 2.11
N GLN A 131 2.84 11.77 2.61
CA GLN A 131 3.38 12.48 3.77
C GLN A 131 3.13 11.73 5.07
N GLU A 132 1.93 11.16 5.26
CA GLU A 132 1.55 10.46 6.48
C GLU A 132 2.39 9.19 6.70
N PHE A 133 2.59 8.40 5.64
CA PHE A 133 3.24 7.08 5.75
C PHE A 133 4.69 7.06 5.25
N GLY A 134 5.19 8.16 4.65
CA GLY A 134 6.49 8.19 3.99
C GLY A 134 6.53 7.31 2.74
N ALA A 135 5.40 7.21 2.03
CA ALA A 135 5.30 6.46 0.78
C ALA A 135 5.73 7.34 -0.41
N PRO A 136 6.36 6.78 -1.46
CA PRO A 136 6.74 7.57 -2.64
C PRO A 136 5.52 8.16 -3.35
N GLU A 137 5.52 9.46 -3.66
CA GLU A 137 4.37 10.11 -4.32
C GLU A 137 4.02 9.48 -5.68
N ALA A 138 5.03 9.04 -6.43
CA ALA A 138 4.87 8.53 -7.79
C ALA A 138 3.98 7.27 -7.90
N ILE A 139 3.77 6.49 -6.82
CA ILE A 139 2.85 5.33 -6.86
C ILE A 139 1.37 5.73 -6.85
N PHE A 140 1.06 6.98 -6.49
CA PHE A 140 -0.31 7.50 -6.40
C PHE A 140 -0.78 8.19 -7.67
N GLU A 141 0.15 8.66 -8.49
CA GLU A 141 -0.11 9.31 -9.76
C GLU A 141 -0.89 8.38 -10.73
N PRO A 142 -1.70 8.92 -11.64
CA PRO A 142 -2.44 8.14 -12.64
C PRO A 142 -1.56 7.23 -13.50
#